data_AF-A0A550HKW1-F1
#
_entry.id   AF-A0A550HKW1-F1
#
_cell.length_a   1.000
_cell.length_b   1.000
_cell.length_c   1.000
_cell.angle_alpha   90.00
_cell.angle_beta   90.00
_cell.angle_gamma   90.00
#
_symmetry.space_group_name_H-M   'P 1'
#
loop_
_entity.id
_entity.type
_entity.pdbx_description
1 polymer ?
#
loop_
_entity_poly.entity_id
_entity_poly.type
_entity_poly.pdbx_seq_one_letter_code
_entity_poly.pdbx_strand_id
1 'polypeptide(L)'
;MSDREELPAAVDAEALLALAEAYHARGTRALGTREASGHLVKVYAIEAPGRVVTERDESAALRIAGAHLALGRARGSLGLAVLLVHAGGDGDYVLVCNWIEGYMSDLAVFSGPAGQPELLRPGRVGLAPCVWEAAVLAHERDAFARHLLDGSGPVPDRLAAWGADTMAGDVR
;
A
#
# COMPACT_ATOMS: atom_id res chain seq x y z
N MET A 1 -44.73 5.45 10.41
CA MET A 1 -44.33 4.28 9.63
C MET A 1 -43.06 4.68 8.91
N SER A 2 -41.92 4.14 9.31
CA SER A 2 -40.64 4.48 8.68
C SER A 2 -40.65 3.83 7.31
N ASP A 3 -40.69 4.62 6.24
CA ASP A 3 -40.31 4.16 4.90
C ASP A 3 -38.86 3.69 5.00
N ARG A 4 -38.66 2.40 5.27
CA ARG A 4 -37.39 1.76 4.99
C ARG A 4 -37.32 1.71 3.47
N GLU A 5 -36.66 2.72 2.90
CA GLU A 5 -36.29 2.72 1.49
C GLU A 5 -35.68 1.35 1.17
N GLU A 6 -36.30 0.63 0.23
CA GLU A 6 -35.77 -0.64 -0.24
C GLU A 6 -34.37 -0.40 -0.80
N LEU A 7 -33.40 -1.19 -0.32
CA LEU A 7 -32.03 -1.07 -0.79
C LEU A 7 -31.96 -1.42 -2.29
N PRO A 8 -31.06 -0.79 -3.06
CA PRO A 8 -30.82 -1.19 -4.44
C PRO A 8 -30.51 -2.70 -4.53
N ALA A 9 -31.06 -3.40 -5.52
CA ALA A 9 -31.00 -4.87 -5.62
C ALA A 9 -29.59 -5.47 -5.65
N ALA A 10 -28.57 -4.67 -6.02
CA ALA A 10 -27.18 -5.09 -6.04
C ALA A 10 -26.49 -5.00 -4.67
N VAL A 11 -27.12 -4.38 -3.66
CA VAL A 11 -26.57 -4.25 -2.32
C VAL A 11 -26.76 -5.55 -1.57
N ASP A 12 -25.66 -6.27 -1.37
CA ASP A 12 -25.62 -7.45 -0.51
C ASP A 12 -25.46 -7.03 0.96
N ALA A 13 -26.61 -6.83 1.63
CA ALA A 13 -26.64 -6.39 3.02
C ALA A 13 -26.03 -7.43 3.99
N GLU A 14 -26.15 -8.72 3.70
CA GLU A 14 -25.59 -9.79 4.54
C GLU A 14 -24.06 -9.77 4.48
N ALA A 15 -23.49 -9.71 3.27
CA ALA A 15 -22.05 -9.61 3.08
C ALA A 15 -21.48 -8.34 3.72
N LEU A 16 -22.17 -7.21 3.62
CA LEU A 16 -21.74 -5.95 4.25
C LEU A 16 -21.72 -6.05 5.79
N LEU A 17 -22.74 -6.68 6.39
CA LEU A 17 -22.77 -6.89 7.84
C LEU A 17 -21.66 -7.85 8.29
N ALA A 18 -21.42 -8.93 7.53
CA ALA A 18 -20.31 -9.85 7.81
C ALA A 18 -18.94 -9.14 7.75
N LEU A 19 -18.74 -8.25 6.77
CA LEU A 19 -17.55 -7.40 6.70
C LEU A 19 -17.44 -6.47 7.91
N ALA A 20 -18.54 -5.83 8.31
CA ALA A 20 -18.56 -4.93 9.46
C ALA A 20 -18.22 -5.65 10.78
N GLU A 21 -18.70 -6.88 10.96
CA GLU A 21 -18.38 -7.72 12.14
C GLU A 21 -16.92 -8.18 12.14
N ALA A 22 -16.37 -8.53 10.98
CA ALA A 22 -14.98 -8.95 10.84
C ALA A 22 -13.98 -7.77 10.81
N TYR A 23 -14.47 -6.55 10.61
CA TYR A 23 -13.64 -5.37 10.47
C TYR A 23 -13.07 -4.92 11.82
N HIS A 24 -11.75 -4.84 11.88
CA HIS A 24 -11.02 -4.36 13.04
C HIS A 24 -9.75 -3.65 12.55
N ALA A 25 -9.03 -2.99 13.46
CA ALA A 25 -7.79 -2.30 13.09
C ALA A 25 -6.69 -3.27 12.62
N ARG A 26 -5.84 -2.82 11.70
CA ARG A 26 -4.58 -3.51 11.36
C ARG A 26 -3.42 -2.74 11.96
N GLY A 27 -2.46 -3.46 12.53
CA GLY A 27 -1.23 -2.82 13.00
C GLY A 27 -0.39 -2.39 11.80
N THR A 28 0.01 -1.12 11.75
CA THR A 28 0.85 -0.57 10.68
C THR A 28 2.17 -0.06 11.26
N ARG A 29 3.26 -0.36 10.56
CA ARG A 29 4.61 0.10 10.93
C ARG A 29 5.41 0.49 9.71
N ALA A 30 6.14 1.59 9.80
CA ALA A 30 7.20 1.91 8.84
C ALA A 30 8.41 0.99 9.07
N LEU A 31 8.89 0.37 7.99
CA LEU A 31 10.14 -0.41 7.97
C LEU A 31 11.33 0.44 7.49
N GLY A 32 11.08 1.72 7.22
CA GLY A 32 12.04 2.71 6.74
C GLY A 32 12.12 2.76 5.22
N THR A 33 13.16 3.42 4.74
CA THR A 33 13.41 3.63 3.31
C THR A 33 14.43 2.63 2.79
N ARG A 34 14.25 2.16 1.56
CA ARG A 34 15.13 1.23 0.84
C ARG A 34 15.39 1.76 -0.57
N GLU A 35 16.36 1.15 -1.24
CA GLU A 35 16.54 1.31 -2.67
C GLU A 35 16.12 0.03 -3.40
N ALA A 36 15.32 0.15 -4.46
CA ALA A 36 14.99 -0.97 -5.33
C ALA A 36 14.97 -0.49 -6.79
N SER A 37 15.79 -1.10 -7.64
CA SER A 37 15.91 -0.73 -9.07
C SER A 37 16.13 0.78 -9.27
N GLY A 38 16.96 1.40 -8.44
CA GLY A 38 17.26 2.83 -8.48
C GLY A 38 16.13 3.76 -8.04
N HIS A 39 15.07 3.23 -7.41
CA HIS A 39 14.01 4.02 -6.79
C HIS A 39 14.21 4.11 -5.29
N LEU A 40 13.88 5.27 -4.72
CA LEU A 40 13.73 5.46 -3.29
C LEU A 40 12.37 4.92 -2.85
N VAL A 41 12.36 3.89 -2.01
CA VAL A 41 11.14 3.14 -1.64
C VAL A 41 10.87 3.25 -0.14
N LYS A 42 9.74 3.86 0.25
CA LYS A 42 9.25 3.78 1.63
C LYS A 42 8.49 2.48 1.85
N VAL A 43 8.88 1.72 2.86
CA VAL A 43 8.33 0.39 3.12
C VAL A 43 7.46 0.41 4.37
N TYR A 44 6.27 -0.16 4.27
CA TYR A 44 5.33 -0.33 5.38
C TYR A 44 4.93 -1.79 5.56
N ALA A 45 4.82 -2.23 6.80
CA ALA A 45 4.14 -3.45 7.19
C ALA A 45 2.71 -3.13 7.61
N ILE A 46 1.75 -3.95 7.17
CA ILE A 46 0.34 -3.94 7.61
C ILE A 46 0.01 -5.36 8.09
N GLU A 47 -0.55 -5.49 9.29
CA GLU A 47 -0.66 -6.79 9.96
C GLU A 47 -2.05 -7.04 10.51
N ALA A 48 -2.60 -8.20 10.13
CA ALA A 48 -3.73 -8.79 10.82
C ALA A 48 -3.36 -9.24 12.25
N PRO A 49 -4.32 -9.29 13.18
CA PRO A 49 -4.14 -9.85 14.51
C PRO A 49 -3.49 -11.23 14.46
N GLY A 50 -2.41 -11.40 15.23
CA GLY A 50 -1.65 -12.64 15.28
C GLY A 50 -0.75 -12.90 14.06
N ARG A 51 -0.69 -11.98 13.09
CA ARG A 51 0.23 -12.02 11.96
C ARG A 51 1.35 -11.01 12.16
N VAL A 52 2.52 -11.33 11.60
CA VAL A 52 3.71 -10.48 11.64
C VAL A 52 4.39 -10.54 10.28
N VAL A 53 4.74 -9.38 9.73
CA VAL A 53 5.62 -9.25 8.58
C VAL A 53 7.05 -9.50 9.06
N THR A 54 7.68 -10.52 8.50
CA THR A 54 9.06 -10.90 8.81
C THR A 54 10.04 -10.29 7.82
N GLU A 55 11.34 -10.37 8.12
CA GLU A 55 12.40 -9.99 7.18
C GLU A 55 12.34 -10.77 5.85
N ARG A 56 11.87 -12.04 5.90
CA ARG A 56 11.66 -12.86 4.71
C ARG A 56 10.58 -12.25 3.81
N ASP A 57 9.51 -11.76 4.42
CA ASP A 57 8.39 -11.14 3.69
C ASP A 57 8.81 -9.81 3.09
N GLU A 58 9.50 -8.96 3.85
CA GLU A 58 10.07 -7.69 3.35
C GLU A 58 11.02 -7.93 2.18
N SER A 59 11.94 -8.89 2.30
CA SER A 59 12.92 -9.22 1.26
C SER A 59 12.24 -9.72 -0.02
N ALA A 60 11.22 -10.57 0.10
CA ALA A 60 10.44 -11.03 -1.04
C ALA A 60 9.67 -9.88 -1.70
N ALA A 61 9.03 -9.02 -0.92
CA ALA A 61 8.32 -7.85 -1.41
C ALA A 61 9.24 -6.88 -2.14
N LEU A 62 10.46 -6.62 -1.62
CA LEU A 62 11.46 -5.78 -2.27
C LEU A 62 11.93 -6.36 -3.61
N ARG A 63 12.07 -7.69 -3.73
CA ARG A 63 12.39 -8.31 -5.03
C ARG A 63 11.27 -8.13 -6.04
N ILE A 64 10.01 -8.30 -5.62
CA ILE A 64 8.83 -8.09 -6.47
C ILE A 64 8.76 -6.62 -6.90
N ALA A 65 8.93 -5.70 -5.95
CA ALA A 65 8.93 -4.26 -6.21
C ALA A 65 10.06 -3.88 -7.18
N GLY A 66 11.28 -4.37 -6.97
CA GLY A 66 12.40 -4.12 -7.87
C GLY A 66 12.13 -4.59 -9.30
N ALA A 67 11.57 -5.79 -9.47
CA ALA A 67 11.20 -6.30 -10.79
C ALA A 67 10.13 -5.43 -11.47
N HIS A 68 9.12 -4.95 -10.72
CA HIS A 68 8.09 -4.06 -11.24
C HIS A 68 8.66 -2.67 -11.62
N LEU A 69 9.46 -2.09 -10.73
CA LEU A 69 10.04 -0.75 -10.86
C LEU A 69 11.15 -0.68 -11.92
N ALA A 70 11.74 -1.80 -12.33
CA ALA A 70 12.75 -1.83 -13.40
C ALA A 70 12.23 -1.22 -14.72
N LEU A 71 10.92 -1.32 -14.97
CA LEU A 71 10.25 -0.70 -16.13
C LEU A 71 9.70 0.70 -15.83
N GLY A 72 9.81 1.18 -14.58
CA GLY A 72 9.19 2.41 -14.10
C GLY A 72 9.61 3.64 -14.89
N ARG A 73 10.89 3.78 -15.24
CA ARG A 73 11.37 4.93 -16.04
C ARG A 73 10.69 5.03 -17.40
N ALA A 74 10.44 3.90 -18.07
CA ALA A 74 9.74 3.89 -19.35
C ALA A 74 8.25 4.26 -19.22
N ARG A 75 7.72 4.24 -18.00
CA ARG A 75 6.34 4.61 -17.64
C ARG A 75 6.26 5.96 -16.93
N GLY A 76 7.30 6.78 -17.03
CA GLY A 76 7.32 8.13 -16.44
C GLY A 76 7.56 8.15 -14.92
N SER A 77 8.13 7.10 -14.32
CA SER A 77 8.50 7.11 -12.90
C SER A 77 9.42 8.28 -12.55
N LEU A 78 9.12 8.89 -11.40
CA LEU A 78 9.93 9.92 -10.76
C LEU A 78 11.02 9.34 -9.84
N GLY A 79 11.17 8.01 -9.80
CA GLY A 79 12.15 7.33 -8.94
C GLY A 79 11.73 7.21 -7.48
N LEU A 80 10.45 7.45 -7.16
CA LEU A 80 9.91 7.39 -5.79
C LEU A 80 8.77 6.38 -5.74
N ALA A 81 8.79 5.49 -4.74
CA ALA A 81 7.74 4.51 -4.57
C ALA A 81 7.40 4.25 -3.09
N VAL A 82 6.22 3.69 -2.89
CA VAL A 82 5.74 3.15 -1.61
C VAL A 82 5.50 1.66 -1.80
N LEU A 83 6.06 0.87 -0.89
CA LEU A 83 5.89 -0.58 -0.83
C LEU A 83 5.10 -0.94 0.42
N LEU A 84 3.95 -1.57 0.25
CA LEU A 84 3.18 -2.13 1.35
C LEU A 84 3.38 -3.65 1.38
N VAL A 85 3.75 -4.17 2.54
CA VAL A 85 3.84 -5.60 2.83
C VAL A 85 2.72 -5.92 3.81
N HIS A 86 1.69 -6.61 3.35
CA HIS A 86 0.49 -6.86 4.14
C HIS A 86 0.36 -8.34 4.48
N ALA A 87 0.54 -8.67 5.75
CA ALA A 87 0.24 -9.99 6.29
C ALA A 87 -1.25 -10.03 6.70
N GLY A 88 -2.12 -10.39 5.75
CA GLY A 88 -3.56 -10.36 5.90
C GLY A 88 -4.15 -11.57 6.63
N GLY A 89 -5.46 -11.55 6.87
CA GLY A 89 -6.17 -12.67 7.50
C GLY A 89 -6.47 -13.82 6.53
N ASP A 90 -6.67 -13.50 5.25
CA ASP A 90 -7.09 -14.41 4.18
C ASP A 90 -5.99 -14.70 3.14
N GLY A 91 -4.87 -13.96 3.22
CA GLY A 91 -3.74 -14.06 2.32
C GLY A 91 -2.72 -12.98 2.63
N ASP A 92 -1.60 -13.01 1.93
CA ASP A 92 -0.59 -11.96 1.99
C ASP A 92 -0.60 -11.15 0.70
N TYR A 93 -0.34 -9.85 0.83
CA TYR A 93 -0.42 -8.89 -0.26
C TYR A 93 0.83 -8.02 -0.32
N VAL A 94 1.25 -7.68 -1.53
CA VAL A 94 2.32 -6.72 -1.78
C VAL A 94 1.80 -5.66 -2.75
N LEU A 95 1.87 -4.40 -2.35
CA LEU A 95 1.45 -3.28 -3.19
C LEU A 95 2.66 -2.40 -3.50
N VAL A 96 2.82 -2.06 -4.77
CA VAL A 96 3.87 -1.16 -5.26
C VAL A 96 3.17 0.06 -5.85
N CYS A 97 3.20 1.18 -5.14
CA CYS A 97 2.73 2.48 -5.63
C CYS A 97 3.93 3.28 -6.11
N ASN A 98 4.04 3.49 -7.41
CA ASN A 98 5.14 4.23 -8.04
C ASN A 98 4.66 5.62 -8.44
N TRP A 99 5.27 6.67 -7.92
CA TRP A 99 4.96 8.04 -8.32
C TRP A 99 5.49 8.30 -9.73
N ILE A 100 4.60 8.72 -10.62
CA ILE A 100 4.90 8.98 -12.02
C ILE A 100 4.62 10.45 -12.37
N GLU A 101 5.02 10.86 -13.56
CA GLU A 101 4.71 12.17 -14.11
C GLU A 101 3.20 12.48 -14.16
N GLY A 102 2.86 13.76 -14.31
CA GLY A 102 1.47 14.19 -14.47
C GLY A 102 0.62 14.10 -13.20
N TYR A 103 1.25 14.14 -12.01
CA TYR A 103 0.57 14.07 -10.71
C TYR A 103 -0.16 12.74 -10.47
N MET A 104 0.34 11.66 -11.06
CA MET A 104 -0.26 10.33 -11.04
C MET A 104 0.63 9.32 -10.30
N SER A 105 0.05 8.15 -10.05
CA SER A 105 0.78 6.98 -9.54
C SER A 105 0.37 5.73 -10.30
N ASP A 106 1.35 4.90 -10.63
CA ASP A 106 1.11 3.52 -11.07
C ASP A 106 0.98 2.61 -9.84
N LEU A 107 -0.01 1.73 -9.84
CA LEU A 107 -0.23 0.75 -8.78
C LEU A 107 -0.15 -0.68 -9.32
N ALA A 108 0.66 -1.51 -8.66
CA ALA A 108 0.63 -2.95 -8.85
C ALA A 108 0.31 -3.66 -7.54
N VAL A 109 -0.58 -4.66 -7.61
CA VAL A 109 -0.99 -5.49 -6.48
C VAL A 109 -0.58 -6.92 -6.76
N PHE A 110 0.02 -7.57 -5.76
CA PHE A 110 0.36 -8.98 -5.77
C PHE A 110 -0.28 -9.64 -4.57
N SER A 111 -0.75 -10.88 -4.73
CA SER A 111 -1.42 -11.63 -3.67
C SER A 111 -1.00 -13.10 -3.70
N GLY A 112 -1.08 -13.76 -2.56
CA GLY A 112 -0.75 -15.17 -2.43
C GLY A 112 -1.18 -15.75 -1.07
N PRO A 113 -0.98 -17.05 -0.86
CA PRO A 113 -1.29 -17.69 0.40
C PRO A 113 -0.49 -17.09 1.57
N ALA A 114 -1.14 -17.04 2.73
CA ALA A 114 -0.54 -16.60 3.99
C ALA A 114 0.78 -17.33 4.31
N GLY A 115 1.82 -16.57 4.66
CA GLY A 115 3.14 -17.06 5.07
C GLY A 115 3.97 -17.68 3.95
N GLN A 116 3.56 -17.52 2.69
CA GLN A 116 4.20 -18.11 1.51
C GLN A 116 4.57 -17.04 0.48
N PRO A 117 5.50 -16.12 0.81
CA PRO A 117 5.83 -14.97 -0.03
C PRO A 117 6.36 -15.34 -1.43
N GLU A 118 6.93 -16.53 -1.62
CA GLU A 118 7.34 -17.07 -2.92
C GLU A 118 6.17 -17.40 -3.85
N LEU A 119 4.96 -17.52 -3.31
CA LEU A 119 3.74 -17.80 -4.06
C LEU A 119 2.94 -16.54 -4.39
N LEU A 120 3.43 -15.35 -4.03
CA LEU A 120 2.84 -14.08 -4.48
C LEU A 120 2.83 -13.99 -6.01
N ARG A 121 1.68 -13.66 -6.58
CA ARG A 121 1.47 -13.47 -8.03
C ARG A 121 0.72 -12.17 -8.27
N PRO A 122 0.79 -11.59 -9.49
CA PRO A 122 -0.03 -10.43 -9.83
C PRO A 122 -1.49 -10.70 -9.50
N GLY A 123 -2.12 -9.75 -8.80
CA GLY A 123 -3.53 -9.79 -8.48
C GLY A 123 -4.39 -9.72 -9.75
N ARG A 124 -5.70 -10.00 -9.60
CA ARG A 124 -6.64 -9.87 -10.71
C ARG A 124 -6.66 -8.44 -11.26
N VAL A 125 -6.94 -8.30 -12.55
CA VAL A 125 -7.09 -6.99 -13.21
C VAL A 125 -8.15 -6.16 -12.49
N GLY A 126 -7.83 -4.89 -12.20
CA GLY A 126 -8.72 -3.96 -11.49
C GLY A 126 -8.77 -4.16 -9.98
N LEU A 127 -7.98 -5.06 -9.40
CA LEU A 127 -7.82 -5.14 -7.94
C LEU A 127 -7.20 -3.84 -7.42
N ALA A 128 -7.88 -3.21 -6.47
CA ALA A 128 -7.46 -1.99 -5.79
C ALA A 128 -7.01 -2.31 -4.35
N PRO A 129 -6.34 -1.37 -3.66
CA PRO A 129 -5.97 -1.52 -2.27
C PRO A 129 -7.20 -1.78 -1.39
N CYS A 130 -7.06 -2.64 -0.39
CA CYS A 130 -8.08 -2.78 0.65
C CYS A 130 -8.13 -1.52 1.53
N VAL A 131 -9.14 -1.44 2.40
CA VAL A 131 -9.39 -0.24 3.24
C VAL A 131 -8.18 0.17 4.09
N TRP A 132 -7.44 -0.80 4.63
CA TRP A 132 -6.25 -0.54 5.46
C TRP A 132 -5.05 -0.07 4.63
N GLU A 133 -4.81 -0.68 3.47
CA GLU A 133 -3.75 -0.26 2.54
C GLU A 133 -4.05 1.13 1.97
N ALA A 134 -5.31 1.41 1.67
CA ALA A 134 -5.78 2.71 1.18
C ALA A 134 -5.51 3.82 2.20
N ALA A 135 -5.64 3.56 3.50
CA ALA A 135 -5.31 4.52 4.55
C ALA A 135 -3.81 4.91 4.52
N VAL A 136 -2.91 3.93 4.34
CA VAL A 136 -1.47 4.20 4.21
C VAL A 136 -1.15 4.96 2.92
N LEU A 137 -1.79 4.59 1.80
CA LEU A 137 -1.59 5.31 0.53
C LEU A 137 -2.16 6.74 0.56
N ALA A 138 -3.25 6.98 1.30
CA ALA A 138 -3.77 8.32 1.51
C ALA A 138 -2.76 9.19 2.30
N HIS A 139 -2.19 8.65 3.38
CA HIS A 139 -1.09 9.30 4.10
C HIS A 139 0.08 9.61 3.17
N GLU A 140 0.51 8.65 2.34
CA GLU A 140 1.64 8.87 1.43
C GLU A 140 1.35 9.88 0.33
N ARG A 141 0.11 9.95 -0.17
CA ARG A 141 -0.32 11.00 -1.09
C ARG A 141 -0.26 12.37 -0.42
N ASP A 142 -0.67 12.47 0.84
CA ASP A 142 -0.57 13.69 1.64
C ASP A 142 0.88 14.11 1.87
N ALA A 143 1.74 13.17 2.28
CA ALA A 143 3.16 13.40 2.50
C ALA A 143 3.88 13.81 1.20
N PHE A 144 3.59 13.14 0.08
CA PHE A 144 4.16 13.47 -1.22
C PHE A 144 3.79 14.91 -1.63
N ALA A 145 2.51 15.27 -1.55
CA ALA A 145 2.05 16.62 -1.87
C ALA A 145 2.73 17.67 -0.97
N ARG A 146 2.66 17.47 0.34
CA ARG A 146 3.17 18.41 1.34
C ARG A 146 4.68 18.66 1.22
N HIS A 147 5.47 17.60 1.08
CA HIS A 147 6.93 17.71 1.17
C HIS A 147 7.62 17.86 -0.18
N LEU A 148 7.06 17.29 -1.25
CA LEU A 148 7.71 17.31 -2.56
C LEU A 148 7.12 18.39 -3.46
N LEU A 149 5.79 18.41 -3.63
CA LEU A 149 5.11 19.35 -4.52
C LEU A 149 5.04 20.76 -3.92
N ASP A 150 4.54 20.86 -2.69
CA ASP A 150 4.42 22.13 -1.95
C ASP A 150 5.69 22.49 -1.17
N GLY A 151 6.65 21.56 -1.12
CA GLY A 151 7.92 21.75 -0.44
C GLY A 151 8.69 22.96 -0.99
N SER A 152 9.49 23.59 -0.13
CA SER A 152 10.45 24.63 -0.51
C SER A 152 11.88 24.13 -0.29
N GLY A 153 12.87 24.79 -0.90
CA GLY A 153 14.28 24.41 -0.77
C GLY A 153 14.73 23.28 -1.72
N PRO A 154 15.97 22.80 -1.56
CA PRO A 154 16.59 21.78 -2.40
C PRO A 154 15.84 20.43 -2.39
N VAL A 155 15.87 19.71 -3.52
CA VAL A 155 15.23 18.39 -3.65
C VAL A 155 15.70 17.37 -2.60
N PRO A 156 17.00 17.28 -2.23
CA PRO A 156 17.44 16.35 -1.19
C PRO A 156 16.75 16.55 0.16
N ASP A 157 16.52 17.80 0.56
CA ASP A 157 15.88 18.13 1.85
C ASP A 157 14.40 17.74 1.82
N ARG A 158 13.73 18.00 0.69
CA ARG A 158 12.34 17.57 0.45
C ARG A 158 12.18 16.05 0.48
N LEU A 159 13.10 15.33 -0.15
CA LEU A 159 13.12 13.86 -0.14
C LEU A 159 13.36 13.31 1.26
N ALA A 160 14.26 13.92 2.03
CA ALA A 160 14.49 13.55 3.43
C ALA A 160 13.23 13.78 4.27
N ALA A 161 12.54 14.91 4.09
CA ALA A 161 11.29 15.21 4.78
C ALA A 161 10.17 14.22 4.42
N TRP A 162 9.98 13.92 3.13
CA TRP A 162 9.02 12.90 2.68
C TRP A 162 9.36 11.51 3.24
N GLY A 163 10.64 11.13 3.24
CA GLY A 163 11.12 9.87 3.78
C GLY A 163 10.85 9.70 5.28
N ALA A 164 10.96 10.79 6.04
CA ALA A 164 10.74 10.80 7.49
C ALA A 164 9.25 10.89 7.89
N ASP A 165 8.37 11.39 7.02
CA ASP A 165 6.93 11.51 7.30
C ASP A 165 6.22 10.16 7.15
N THR A 166 6.23 9.36 8.20
CA THR A 166 5.72 7.98 8.18
C THR A 166 4.46 7.75 9.01
N MET A 167 3.63 6.81 8.56
CA MET A 167 2.49 6.32 9.33
C MET A 167 2.86 5.12 10.21
N ALA A 168 2.34 5.06 11.44
CA ALA A 168 2.44 3.91 12.32
C ALA A 168 1.24 3.84 13.29
N GLY A 169 1.02 2.67 13.86
CA GLY A 169 -0.08 2.39 14.78
C GLY A 169 -1.25 1.68 14.12
N ASP A 170 -2.39 1.67 14.80
CA ASP A 170 -3.58 0.98 14.34
C ASP A 170 -4.29 1.77 13.24
N VAL A 171 -4.45 1.17 12.06
CA VAL A 171 -5.22 1.73 10.95
C VAL A 171 -6.58 1.06 10.84
N ARG A 172 -7.60 1.87 10.61
CA ARG A 172 -8.98 1.45 10.38
C ARG A 172 -9.38 1.95 9.01
#